data_AF-A0A6J4E9S2-F1
#
_entry.id   AF-A0A6J4E9S2-F1
#
_cell.length_a   1.000
_cell.length_b   1.000
_cell.length_c   1.000
_cell.angle_alpha   90.00
_cell.angle_beta   90.00
_cell.angle_gamma   90.00
#
_symmetry.space_group_name_H-M   'P 1'
#
loop_
_entity.id
_entity.type
_entity.pdbx_description
1 polymer ?
#
loop_
_entity_poly.entity_id
_entity_poly.type
_entity_poly.pdbx_seq_one_letter_code
_entity_poly.pdbx_strand_id
1 'polypeptide(L)'
;MLTPDQEDQLLVSLFATAEAMGQELTQAAGLMMIDDLKGYPEPVVVAALQACRRELTGKLTIGAILQRVQAADGRPGRDEAWSIALAASDEFESVMLTEEILAALQVAKPSLDMRDKVGARMSFLSAYDRLVETARREGKPVKWSLSIGYDLQRRALAVEQAVLLQRLPAPVGQQLLADLREQGVPVSQDGAAIAGLLTGRTGNPSPQLRERLLELKKSLAEQKGARARARREELNQYDERLKARHAARMAEAQGADHG
;
A
#
# COMPACT_ATOMS: atom_id res chain seq x y z
N MET A 1 5.44 -26.98 12.09
CA MET A 1 6.40 -27.75 12.90
C MET A 1 6.03 -29.20 12.73
N LEU A 2 7.03 -30.03 12.45
CA LEU A 2 6.85 -31.48 12.29
C LEU A 2 6.56 -32.11 13.65
N THR A 3 5.73 -33.15 13.66
CA THR A 3 5.54 -34.03 14.81
C THR A 3 6.61 -35.13 14.79
N PRO A 4 6.93 -35.78 15.92
CA PRO A 4 7.92 -36.86 15.95
C PRO A 4 7.63 -37.97 14.93
N ASP A 5 6.36 -38.36 14.77
CA ASP A 5 5.95 -39.35 13.79
C ASP A 5 6.23 -38.89 12.34
N GLN A 6 6.06 -37.59 12.05
CA GLN A 6 6.38 -37.02 10.74
C GLN A 6 7.89 -36.93 10.50
N GLU A 7 8.69 -36.67 11.54
CA GLU A 7 10.14 -36.68 11.45
C GLU A 7 10.67 -38.07 11.08
N ASP A 8 10.15 -39.13 11.72
CA ASP A 8 10.50 -40.51 11.41
C ASP A 8 10.10 -40.91 9.97
N GLN A 9 8.89 -40.53 9.54
CA GLN A 9 8.42 -40.78 8.17
C GLN A 9 9.25 -40.04 7.11
N LEU A 10 9.63 -38.80 7.40
CA LEU A 10 10.51 -38.02 6.53
C LEU A 10 11.92 -38.57 6.50
N LEU A 11 12.43 -39.08 7.62
CA LEU A 11 13.74 -39.73 7.68
C LEU A 11 13.78 -40.95 6.74
N VAL A 12 12.75 -41.81 6.79
CA VAL A 12 12.59 -42.94 5.85
C VAL A 12 12.53 -42.44 4.41
N SER A 13 11.74 -41.40 4.15
CA SER A 13 11.60 -40.81 2.81
C SER A 13 12.92 -40.21 2.29
N LEU A 14 13.74 -39.64 3.18
CA LEU A 14 15.05 -39.09 2.86
C LEU A 14 16.03 -40.19 2.46
N PHE A 15 16.11 -41.29 3.22
CA PHE A 15 16.93 -42.44 2.87
C PHE A 15 16.52 -43.03 1.52
N ALA A 16 15.23 -43.30 1.33
CA ALA A 16 14.71 -43.81 0.06
C ALA A 16 15.00 -42.86 -1.11
N THR A 17 14.98 -41.54 -0.88
CA THR A 17 15.32 -40.55 -1.90
C THR A 17 16.80 -40.56 -2.26
N ALA A 18 17.67 -40.64 -1.26
CA ALA A 18 19.11 -40.74 -1.49
C ALA A 18 19.45 -42.02 -2.26
N GLU A 19 18.90 -43.16 -1.85
CA GLU A 19 19.12 -44.46 -2.50
C GLU A 19 18.65 -44.46 -3.95
N ALA A 20 17.45 -43.93 -4.22
CA ALA A 20 16.94 -43.78 -5.59
C ALA A 20 17.82 -42.89 -6.47
N MET A 21 18.60 -41.99 -5.86
CA MET A 21 19.55 -41.11 -6.52
C MET A 21 20.98 -41.67 -6.56
N GLY A 22 21.17 -42.93 -6.15
CA GLY A 22 22.47 -43.61 -6.15
C GLY A 22 23.42 -43.17 -5.02
N GLN A 23 22.87 -42.67 -3.91
CA GLN A 23 23.62 -42.23 -2.74
C GLN A 23 23.16 -42.98 -1.50
N GLU A 24 24.12 -43.51 -0.73
CA GLU A 24 23.86 -44.03 0.61
C GLU A 24 24.10 -42.92 1.65
N LEU A 25 23.14 -42.72 2.55
CA LEU A 25 23.27 -41.80 3.68
C LEU A 25 23.50 -42.62 4.96
N THR A 26 24.28 -42.07 5.89
CA THR A 26 24.37 -42.64 7.23
C THR A 26 23.19 -42.18 8.08
N GLN A 27 22.84 -42.95 9.12
CA GLN A 27 21.79 -42.58 10.06
C GLN A 27 22.00 -41.17 10.66
N ALA A 28 23.24 -40.89 11.09
CA ALA A 28 23.60 -39.60 11.67
C ALA A 28 23.42 -38.44 10.68
N ALA A 29 23.78 -38.63 9.41
CA ALA A 29 23.59 -37.61 8.38
C ALA A 29 22.10 -37.37 8.08
N GLY A 30 21.29 -38.44 8.02
CA GLY A 30 19.85 -38.33 7.84
C GLY A 30 19.18 -37.55 8.96
N LEU A 31 19.52 -37.85 10.22
CA LEU A 31 18.99 -37.14 11.39
C LEU A 31 19.36 -35.64 11.38
N MET A 32 20.59 -35.29 11.02
CA MET A 32 21.00 -33.89 10.87
C MET A 32 20.17 -33.16 9.81
N MET A 33 19.94 -33.80 8.65
CA MET A 33 19.11 -33.22 7.59
C MET A 33 17.65 -33.03 8.03
N ILE A 34 17.09 -33.93 8.83
CA ILE A 34 15.73 -33.77 9.38
C ILE A 34 15.66 -32.62 10.39
N ASP A 35 16.69 -32.46 11.23
CA ASP A 35 16.75 -31.34 12.19
C ASP A 35 16.74 -29.97 11.47
N ASP A 36 17.43 -29.86 10.33
CA ASP A 36 17.42 -28.68 9.47
C ASP A 36 16.05 -28.43 8.80
N LEU A 37 15.21 -29.47 8.67
CA LEU A 37 13.92 -29.44 7.97
C LEU A 37 12.71 -29.29 8.91
N LYS A 38 12.86 -29.48 10.23
CA LYS A 38 11.77 -29.46 11.22
C LYS A 38 10.92 -28.19 11.24
N GLY A 39 11.52 -27.07 10.81
CA GLY A 39 10.87 -25.77 10.71
C GLY A 39 9.86 -25.65 9.57
N TYR A 40 9.88 -26.57 8.61
CA TYR A 40 9.04 -26.50 7.40
C TYR A 40 7.84 -27.46 7.47
N PRO A 41 6.73 -27.15 6.78
CA PRO A 41 5.58 -28.05 6.72
C PRO A 41 5.92 -29.36 6.00
N GLU A 42 5.46 -30.49 6.55
CA GLU A 42 5.68 -31.83 5.96
C GLU A 42 5.37 -31.91 4.47
N PRO A 43 4.21 -31.40 3.97
CA PRO A 43 3.89 -31.54 2.55
C PRO A 43 4.89 -30.83 1.64
N VAL A 44 5.50 -29.74 2.12
CA VAL A 44 6.51 -28.96 1.39
C VAL A 44 7.82 -29.74 1.32
N VAL A 45 8.24 -30.36 2.42
CA VAL A 45 9.46 -31.18 2.46
C VAL A 45 9.32 -32.42 1.56
N VAL A 46 8.18 -33.11 1.62
CA VAL A 46 7.89 -34.25 0.74
C VAL A 46 7.93 -33.85 -0.73
N ALA A 47 7.29 -32.73 -1.10
CA ALA A 47 7.31 -32.21 -2.47
C ALA A 47 8.75 -31.85 -2.92
N ALA A 48 9.55 -31.28 -2.03
CA ALA A 48 10.95 -30.96 -2.31
C ALA A 48 11.79 -32.23 -2.58
N LEU A 49 11.63 -33.28 -1.76
CA LEU A 49 12.28 -34.57 -1.98
C LEU A 49 11.85 -35.21 -3.31
N GLN A 50 10.55 -35.16 -3.63
CA GLN A 50 10.03 -35.62 -4.93
C GLN A 50 10.62 -34.86 -6.11
N ALA A 51 10.78 -33.53 -6.00
CA ALA A 51 11.40 -32.72 -7.04
C ALA A 51 12.90 -33.01 -7.17
N CYS A 52 13.63 -33.23 -6.06
CA CYS A 52 15.02 -33.67 -6.10
C CYS A 52 15.17 -34.95 -6.94
N ARG A 53 14.33 -35.97 -6.73
CA ARG A 53 14.40 -37.22 -7.52
C ARG A 53 14.16 -37.03 -9.02
N ARG A 54 13.39 -36.02 -9.42
CA ARG A 54 13.00 -35.80 -10.82
C ARG A 54 13.97 -34.91 -11.59
N GLU A 55 14.56 -33.93 -10.91
CA GLU A 55 15.23 -32.81 -11.56
C GLU A 55 16.71 -32.66 -11.19
N LEU A 56 17.12 -33.16 -10.02
CA LEU A 56 18.47 -32.94 -9.53
C LEU A 56 19.43 -33.91 -10.22
N THR A 57 20.39 -33.37 -10.94
CA THR A 57 21.39 -34.13 -11.73
C THR A 57 22.63 -34.52 -10.93
N GLY A 58 22.67 -34.22 -9.63
CA GLY A 58 23.80 -34.46 -8.73
C GLY A 58 23.40 -35.12 -7.42
N LYS A 59 24.32 -35.11 -6.46
CA LYS A 59 24.12 -35.70 -5.12
C LYS A 59 22.99 -35.01 -4.37
N LEU A 60 22.25 -35.79 -3.58
CA LEU A 60 21.25 -35.25 -2.66
C LEU A 60 21.99 -34.53 -1.53
N THR A 61 21.81 -33.21 -1.47
CA THR A 61 22.37 -32.37 -0.41
C THR A 61 21.25 -31.64 0.30
N ILE A 62 21.47 -31.29 1.57
CA ILE A 62 20.53 -30.47 2.34
C ILE A 62 20.25 -29.13 1.63
N GLY A 63 21.27 -28.52 1.02
CA GLY A 63 21.12 -27.29 0.24
C GLY A 63 20.16 -27.44 -0.94
N ALA A 64 20.19 -28.58 -1.65
CA ALA A 64 19.29 -28.84 -2.77
C ALA A 64 17.82 -29.04 -2.34
N ILE A 65 17.60 -29.61 -1.15
CA ILE A 65 16.28 -29.76 -0.54
C ILE A 65 15.78 -28.39 -0.07
N LEU A 66 16.59 -27.67 0.70
CA LEU A 66 16.27 -26.34 1.22
C LEU A 66 15.96 -25.35 0.10
N GLN A 67 16.70 -25.37 -1.00
CA GLN A 67 16.42 -24.51 -2.17
C GLN A 67 14.98 -24.71 -2.68
N ARG A 68 14.50 -25.96 -2.74
CA ARG A 68 13.15 -26.29 -3.21
C ARG A 68 12.07 -25.98 -2.19
N VAL A 69 12.33 -26.27 -0.92
CA VAL A 69 11.45 -25.91 0.18
C VAL A 69 11.26 -24.39 0.25
N GLN A 70 12.35 -23.63 0.16
CA GLN A 70 12.33 -22.18 0.18
C GLN A 70 11.71 -21.57 -1.08
N ALA A 71 11.82 -22.23 -2.25
CA ALA A 71 11.10 -21.80 -3.45
C ALA A 71 9.57 -21.90 -3.29
N ALA A 72 9.08 -22.75 -2.38
CA ALA A 72 7.67 -22.90 -2.06
C ALA A 72 7.20 -21.99 -0.90
N ASP A 73 8.04 -21.08 -0.39
CA ASP A 73 7.71 -20.21 0.76
C ASP A 73 6.73 -19.07 0.42
N GLY A 74 6.26 -19.01 -0.83
CA GLY A 74 5.25 -18.05 -1.30
C GLY A 74 5.79 -16.67 -1.64
N ARG A 75 7.10 -16.43 -1.51
CA ARG A 75 7.74 -15.17 -1.94
C ARG A 75 7.96 -15.17 -3.46
N PRO A 76 7.78 -14.02 -4.13
CA PRO A 76 8.05 -13.93 -5.56
C PRO A 76 9.56 -14.03 -5.84
N GLY A 77 9.89 -14.49 -7.06
CA GLY A 77 11.27 -14.44 -7.54
C GLY A 77 11.75 -12.99 -7.66
N ARG A 78 13.08 -12.77 -7.65
CA ARG A 78 13.67 -11.41 -7.66
C ARG A 78 13.18 -10.51 -8.80
N ASP A 79 13.02 -11.06 -10.00
CA ASP A 79 12.56 -10.29 -11.17
C ASP A 79 11.06 -10.00 -11.12
N GLU A 80 10.27 -10.94 -10.60
CA GLU A 80 8.86 -10.74 -10.35
C GLU A 80 8.65 -9.69 -9.24
N ALA A 81 9.41 -9.77 -8.15
CA ALA A 81 9.41 -8.79 -7.06
C ALA A 81 9.72 -7.38 -7.57
N TRP A 82 10.66 -7.25 -8.52
CA TRP A 82 10.96 -5.98 -9.17
C TRP A 82 9.78 -5.45 -10.00
N SER A 83 9.12 -6.31 -10.78
CA SER A 83 7.92 -5.93 -11.53
C SER A 83 6.79 -5.46 -10.62
N ILE A 84 6.57 -6.16 -9.49
CA ILE A 84 5.61 -5.77 -8.46
C ILE A 84 5.99 -4.39 -7.87
N ALA A 85 7.26 -4.17 -7.55
CA ALA A 85 7.75 -2.91 -6.98
C ALA A 85 7.59 -1.72 -7.95
N LEU A 86 7.82 -1.95 -9.24
CA LEU A 86 7.59 -0.93 -10.27
C LEU A 86 6.10 -0.59 -10.41
N ALA A 87 5.22 -1.59 -10.41
CA ALA A 87 3.78 -1.36 -10.44
C ALA A 87 3.31 -0.54 -9.23
N ALA A 88 3.88 -0.79 -8.05
CA ALA A 88 3.58 -0.05 -6.83
C ALA A 88 4.07 1.41 -6.84
N SER A 89 4.87 1.82 -7.84
CA SER A 89 5.28 3.23 -8.01
C SER A 89 4.20 4.09 -8.70
N ASP A 90 3.18 3.47 -9.30
CA ASP A 90 2.01 4.17 -9.84
C ASP A 90 0.93 4.27 -8.75
N GLU A 91 0.59 5.49 -8.35
CA GLU A 91 -0.40 5.72 -7.29
C GLU A 91 -1.83 5.28 -7.68
N PHE A 92 -2.11 5.08 -8.96
CA PHE A 92 -3.39 4.53 -9.41
C PHE A 92 -3.46 3.01 -9.25
N GLU A 93 -2.32 2.32 -9.22
CA GLU A 93 -2.24 0.87 -9.13
C GLU A 93 -2.43 0.38 -7.70
N SER A 94 -3.16 -0.73 -7.57
CA SER A 94 -3.24 -1.48 -6.31
C SER A 94 -2.45 -2.75 -6.46
N VAL A 95 -1.55 -3.02 -5.51
CA VAL A 95 -0.54 -4.08 -5.68
C VAL A 95 -0.36 -4.83 -4.38
N MET A 96 -0.28 -6.16 -4.47
CA MET A 96 0.13 -7.00 -3.35
C MET A 96 1.64 -6.92 -3.17
N LEU A 97 2.07 -6.54 -1.97
CA LEU A 97 3.47 -6.36 -1.61
C LEU A 97 3.83 -7.22 -0.39
N THR A 98 5.07 -7.67 -0.34
CA THR A 98 5.66 -8.23 0.87
C THR A 98 6.49 -7.18 1.59
N GLU A 99 6.80 -7.43 2.87
CA GLU A 99 7.66 -6.54 3.66
C GLU A 99 9.08 -6.41 3.04
N GLU A 100 9.61 -7.49 2.46
CA GLU A 100 10.91 -7.49 1.79
C GLU A 100 10.89 -6.65 0.50
N ILE A 101 9.80 -6.69 -0.28
CA ILE A 101 9.66 -5.85 -1.48
C ILE A 101 9.64 -4.37 -1.07
N LEU A 102 8.84 -4.01 -0.05
CA LEU A 102 8.75 -2.64 0.44
C LEU A 102 10.11 -2.13 0.93
N ALA A 103 10.82 -2.91 1.74
CA ALA A 103 12.13 -2.52 2.25
C ALA A 103 13.18 -2.41 1.13
N ALA A 104 13.18 -3.33 0.15
CA ALA A 104 14.07 -3.25 -1.00
C ALA A 104 13.77 -2.03 -1.89
N LEU A 105 12.49 -1.66 -2.04
CA LEU A 105 12.08 -0.48 -2.79
C LEU A 105 12.59 0.81 -2.14
N GLN A 106 12.63 0.90 -0.81
CA GLN A 106 13.21 2.06 -0.12
C GLN A 106 14.71 2.22 -0.42
N VAL A 107 15.45 1.12 -0.53
CA VAL A 107 16.88 1.16 -0.90
C VAL A 107 17.07 1.63 -2.34
N ALA A 108 16.17 1.25 -3.25
CA ALA A 108 16.22 1.64 -4.66
C ALA A 108 15.70 3.07 -4.94
N LYS A 109 14.95 3.66 -3.99
CA LYS A 109 14.26 4.95 -4.14
C LYS A 109 15.18 6.09 -4.61
N PRO A 110 16.39 6.31 -4.06
CA PRO A 110 17.25 7.40 -4.52
C PRO A 110 17.63 7.29 -6.01
N SER A 111 17.90 6.07 -6.50
CA SER A 111 18.20 5.84 -7.91
C SER A 111 16.96 6.03 -8.80
N LEU A 112 15.78 5.62 -8.32
CA LEU A 112 14.51 5.87 -9.01
C LEU A 112 14.21 7.37 -9.14
N ASP A 113 14.45 8.14 -8.07
CA ASP A 113 14.24 9.59 -8.06
C ASP A 113 15.19 10.30 -9.05
N MET A 114 16.39 9.76 -9.24
CA MET A 114 17.35 10.20 -10.28
C MET A 114 17.03 9.66 -11.69
N ARG A 115 15.93 8.90 -11.86
CA ARG A 115 15.52 8.22 -13.10
C ARG A 115 16.52 7.20 -13.64
N ASP A 116 17.45 6.73 -12.81
CA ASP A 116 18.35 5.63 -13.13
C ASP A 116 17.66 4.28 -12.81
N LYS A 117 16.90 3.78 -13.78
CA LYS A 117 16.17 2.51 -13.65
C LYS A 117 17.10 1.30 -13.52
N VAL A 118 18.29 1.36 -14.13
CA VAL A 118 19.24 0.24 -14.09
C VAL A 118 19.89 0.17 -12.72
N GLY A 119 20.41 1.29 -12.21
CA GLY A 119 20.95 1.38 -10.86
C GLY A 119 19.90 1.04 -9.81
N ALA A 120 18.67 1.54 -9.96
CA ALA A 120 17.56 1.19 -9.08
C ALA A 120 17.27 -0.30 -9.04
N ARG A 121 17.18 -0.96 -10.21
CA ARG A 121 16.95 -2.40 -10.29
C ARG A 121 18.09 -3.17 -9.62
N MET A 122 19.35 -2.78 -9.84
CA MET A 122 20.50 -3.47 -9.23
C MET A 122 20.49 -3.34 -7.70
N SER A 123 20.25 -2.14 -7.18
CA SER A 123 20.10 -1.88 -5.74
C SER A 123 18.92 -2.64 -5.13
N PHE A 124 17.77 -2.65 -5.82
CA PHE A 124 16.58 -3.38 -5.40
C PHE A 124 16.86 -4.88 -5.28
N LEU A 125 17.35 -5.52 -6.34
CA LEU A 125 17.54 -6.97 -6.37
C LEU A 125 18.54 -7.42 -5.31
N SER A 126 19.63 -6.67 -5.14
CA SER A 126 20.63 -6.94 -4.10
C SER A 126 20.02 -6.84 -2.69
N ALA A 127 19.23 -5.80 -2.42
CA ALA A 127 18.55 -5.63 -1.15
C ALA A 127 17.49 -6.72 -0.90
N TYR A 128 16.68 -7.04 -1.92
CA TYR A 128 15.64 -8.05 -1.86
C TYR A 128 16.21 -9.43 -1.54
N ASP A 129 17.23 -9.88 -2.29
CA ASP A 129 17.85 -11.19 -2.09
C ASP A 129 18.37 -11.33 -0.64
N ARG A 130 19.05 -10.30 -0.11
CA ARG A 130 19.53 -10.26 1.29
C ARG A 130 18.38 -10.30 2.30
N LEU A 131 17.30 -9.55 2.08
CA LEU A 131 16.15 -9.50 2.98
C LEU A 131 15.41 -10.83 3.02
N VAL A 132 15.21 -11.46 1.86
CA VAL A 132 14.60 -12.79 1.75
C VAL A 132 15.46 -13.85 2.45
N GLU A 133 16.78 -13.84 2.25
CA GLU A 133 17.68 -14.76 2.93
C GLU A 133 17.61 -14.59 4.46
N THR A 134 17.59 -13.33 4.93
CA THR A 134 17.45 -13.01 6.36
C THR A 134 16.13 -13.54 6.91
N ALA A 135 15.02 -13.29 6.23
CA ALA A 135 13.70 -13.75 6.64
C ALA A 135 13.61 -15.28 6.71
N ARG A 136 14.20 -15.98 5.73
CA ARG A 136 14.26 -17.45 5.70
C ARG A 136 15.10 -18.01 6.84
N ARG A 137 16.26 -17.40 7.13
CA ARG A 137 17.13 -17.80 8.25
C ARG A 137 16.44 -17.62 9.60
N GLU A 138 15.63 -16.59 9.74
CA GLU A 138 14.84 -16.31 10.95
C GLU A 138 13.51 -17.09 11.01
N GLY A 139 13.20 -17.89 9.99
CA GLY A 139 11.93 -18.64 9.92
C GLY A 139 10.70 -17.74 9.81
N LYS A 140 10.84 -16.49 9.32
CA LYS A 140 9.73 -15.55 9.18
C LYS A 140 8.85 -15.94 7.98
N PRO A 141 7.56 -16.24 8.19
CA PRO A 141 6.65 -16.54 7.08
C PRO A 141 6.48 -15.33 6.18
N VAL A 142 6.21 -15.56 4.89
CA VAL A 142 5.86 -14.47 3.98
C VAL A 142 4.57 -13.80 4.45
N LYS A 143 4.56 -12.48 4.40
CA LYS A 143 3.38 -11.68 4.72
C LYS A 143 3.05 -10.78 3.55
N TRP A 144 1.95 -11.10 2.89
CA TRP A 144 1.39 -10.31 1.82
C TRP A 144 0.46 -9.23 2.38
N SER A 145 0.58 -8.02 1.84
CA SER A 145 -0.24 -6.87 2.18
C SER A 145 -0.67 -6.14 0.92
N LEU A 146 -1.91 -5.62 0.91
CA LEU A 146 -2.41 -4.85 -0.21
C LEU A 146 -2.03 -3.37 -0.05
N SER A 147 -1.30 -2.83 -1.03
CA SER A 147 -1.21 -1.38 -1.22
C SER A 147 -2.40 -0.91 -2.05
N ILE A 148 -3.13 0.08 -1.53
CA ILE A 148 -4.37 0.58 -2.13
C ILE A 148 -4.04 1.81 -2.97
N GLY A 149 -4.19 1.69 -4.29
CA GLY A 149 -4.10 2.80 -5.24
C GLY A 149 -5.38 3.62 -5.34
N TYR A 150 -5.41 4.68 -6.14
CA TYR A 150 -6.58 5.55 -6.28
C TYR A 150 -7.72 4.98 -7.13
N ASP A 151 -7.43 4.09 -8.08
CA ASP A 151 -8.44 3.56 -9.01
C ASP A 151 -9.24 2.40 -8.38
N LEU A 152 -10.54 2.61 -8.20
CA LEU A 152 -11.47 1.63 -7.62
C LEU A 152 -11.56 0.33 -8.43
N GLN A 153 -11.50 0.39 -9.76
CA GLN A 153 -11.57 -0.79 -10.62
C GLN A 153 -10.27 -1.59 -10.52
N ARG A 154 -9.12 -0.90 -10.52
CA ARG A 154 -7.81 -1.55 -10.36
C ARG A 154 -7.64 -2.18 -8.98
N ARG A 155 -8.24 -1.60 -7.92
CA ARG A 155 -8.31 -2.24 -6.59
C ARG A 155 -8.97 -3.60 -6.63
N ALA A 156 -10.16 -3.69 -7.24
CA ALA A 156 -10.91 -4.95 -7.32
C ALA A 156 -10.11 -6.01 -8.09
N LEU A 157 -9.55 -5.63 -9.25
CA LEU A 157 -8.70 -6.52 -10.04
C LEU A 157 -7.48 -7.01 -9.24
N ALA A 158 -6.82 -6.13 -8.49
CA ALA A 158 -5.66 -6.51 -7.67
C ALA A 158 -6.03 -7.54 -6.59
N VAL A 159 -7.19 -7.39 -5.94
CA VAL A 159 -7.68 -8.34 -4.93
C VAL A 159 -8.05 -9.67 -5.58
N GLU A 160 -8.73 -9.66 -6.74
CA GLU A 160 -9.06 -10.89 -7.48
C GLU A 160 -7.81 -11.65 -7.89
N GLN A 161 -6.80 -10.96 -8.43
CA GLN A 161 -5.51 -11.55 -8.79
C GLN A 161 -4.77 -12.09 -7.56
N ALA A 162 -4.83 -11.39 -6.42
CA ALA A 162 -4.21 -11.83 -5.17
C ALA A 162 -4.78 -13.16 -4.68
N VAL A 163 -6.10 -13.33 -4.78
CA VAL A 163 -6.78 -14.59 -4.42
C VAL A 163 -6.41 -15.69 -5.40
N LEU A 164 -6.42 -15.41 -6.71
CA LEU A 164 -6.07 -16.37 -7.75
C LEU A 164 -4.64 -16.91 -7.57
N LEU A 165 -3.69 -16.02 -7.28
CA LEU A 165 -2.28 -16.34 -7.02
C LEU A 165 -2.02 -16.87 -5.60
N GLN A 166 -3.07 -17.08 -4.79
CA GLN A 166 -2.99 -17.54 -3.40
C GLN A 166 -2.12 -16.65 -2.49
N ARG A 167 -1.93 -15.39 -2.87
CA ARG A 167 -1.24 -14.37 -2.05
C ARG A 167 -2.15 -13.79 -0.98
N LEU A 168 -3.46 -13.92 -1.16
CA LEU A 168 -4.49 -13.52 -0.21
C LEU A 168 -5.48 -14.68 -0.03
N PRO A 169 -5.86 -15.04 1.21
CA PRO A 169 -6.87 -16.06 1.44
C PRO A 169 -8.22 -15.68 0.81
N ALA A 170 -8.88 -16.64 0.15
CA ALA A 170 -10.13 -16.39 -0.57
C ALA A 170 -11.23 -15.73 0.28
N PRO A 171 -11.49 -16.13 1.55
CA PRO A 171 -12.50 -15.45 2.38
C PRO A 171 -12.17 -13.97 2.63
N VAL A 172 -10.89 -13.65 2.85
CA VAL A 172 -10.43 -12.27 3.07
C VAL A 172 -10.58 -11.45 1.79
N GLY A 173 -10.20 -12.02 0.64
CA GLY A 173 -10.38 -11.36 -0.65
C GLY A 173 -11.85 -11.11 -1.00
N GLN A 174 -12.74 -12.06 -0.72
CA GLN A 174 -14.19 -11.88 -0.91
C GLN A 174 -14.74 -10.74 -0.06
N GLN A 175 -14.30 -10.63 1.19
CA GLN A 175 -14.69 -9.52 2.06
C GLN A 175 -14.17 -8.17 1.52
N LEU A 176 -12.89 -8.09 1.14
CA LEU A 176 -12.35 -6.87 0.52
C LEU A 176 -13.12 -6.47 -0.74
N LEU A 177 -13.50 -7.43 -1.58
CA LEU A 177 -14.30 -7.17 -2.78
C LEU A 177 -15.71 -6.69 -2.45
N ALA A 178 -16.32 -7.21 -1.38
CA ALA A 178 -17.61 -6.71 -0.90
C ALA A 178 -17.49 -5.25 -0.43
N ASP A 179 -16.49 -4.94 0.40
CA ASP A 179 -16.23 -3.59 0.90
C ASP A 179 -15.95 -2.61 -0.27
N LEU A 180 -15.19 -3.04 -1.29
CA LEU A 180 -14.92 -2.23 -2.48
C LEU A 180 -16.17 -1.97 -3.33
N ARG A 181 -17.12 -2.92 -3.38
CA ARG A 181 -18.41 -2.72 -4.07
C ARG A 181 -19.28 -1.70 -3.33
N GLU A 182 -19.25 -1.70 -2.00
CA GLU A 182 -19.92 -0.69 -1.18
C GLU A 182 -19.28 0.70 -1.34
N GLN A 183 -17.95 0.78 -1.47
CA GLN A 183 -17.24 2.02 -1.82
C GLN A 183 -17.52 2.48 -3.27
N GLY A 184 -17.82 1.53 -4.15
CA GLY A 184 -18.17 1.75 -5.55
C GLY A 184 -19.61 2.22 -5.77
N VAL A 185 -20.39 2.51 -4.71
CA VAL A 185 -21.67 3.21 -4.85
C VAL A 185 -21.36 4.54 -5.54
N PRO A 186 -21.93 4.80 -6.74
CA PRO A 186 -21.62 5.99 -7.49
C PRO A 186 -21.90 7.21 -6.62
N VAL A 187 -21.00 8.21 -6.68
CA VAL A 187 -21.21 9.52 -6.06
C VAL A 187 -22.63 9.94 -6.43
N SER A 188 -23.48 10.11 -5.43
CA SER A 188 -24.88 10.42 -5.67
C SER A 188 -24.99 11.67 -6.56
N GLN A 189 -26.06 11.77 -7.34
CA GLN A 189 -26.33 12.95 -8.16
C GLN A 189 -26.16 14.26 -7.36
N ASP A 190 -26.55 14.22 -6.09
CA ASP A 190 -26.39 15.31 -5.12
C ASP A 190 -24.93 15.53 -4.70
N GLY A 191 -24.17 14.47 -4.44
CA GLY A 191 -22.72 14.55 -4.18
C GLY A 191 -21.95 15.16 -5.36
N ALA A 192 -22.31 14.79 -6.59
CA ALA A 192 -21.71 15.34 -7.80
C ALA A 192 -22.08 16.82 -7.98
N ALA A 193 -23.33 17.21 -7.68
CA ALA A 193 -23.77 18.60 -7.72
C ALA A 193 -23.04 19.48 -6.68
N ILE A 194 -22.78 18.96 -5.48
CA ILE A 194 -22.01 19.66 -4.43
C ILE A 194 -20.55 19.83 -4.86
N ALA A 195 -19.89 18.77 -5.34
CA ALA A 195 -18.51 18.86 -5.85
C ALA A 195 -18.39 19.82 -7.07
N GLY A 196 -19.45 19.89 -7.87
CA GLY A 196 -19.59 20.83 -8.98
C GLY A 196 -19.47 22.30 -8.57
N LEU A 197 -19.98 22.68 -7.38
CA LEU A 197 -19.89 24.05 -6.87
C LEU A 197 -18.45 24.48 -6.57
N LEU A 198 -17.58 23.54 -6.19
CA LEU A 198 -16.15 23.80 -5.93
C LEU A 198 -15.34 23.86 -7.23
N THR A 199 -15.74 23.06 -8.22
CA THR A 199 -14.99 22.87 -9.47
C THR A 199 -15.50 23.72 -10.63
N GLY A 200 -16.58 24.49 -10.42
CA GLY A 200 -17.23 25.30 -11.45
C GLY A 200 -18.01 24.50 -12.49
N ARG A 201 -18.26 23.21 -12.26
CA ARG A 201 -19.05 22.34 -13.14
C ARG A 201 -20.48 22.25 -12.62
N THR A 202 -21.47 22.55 -13.46
CA THR A 202 -22.88 22.51 -13.03
C THR A 202 -23.40 21.07 -13.01
N GLY A 203 -23.76 20.58 -11.82
CA GLY A 203 -24.54 19.34 -11.66
C GLY A 203 -26.04 19.63 -11.65
N ASN A 204 -26.86 18.60 -11.83
CA ASN A 204 -28.32 18.69 -11.71
C ASN A 204 -28.74 18.12 -10.33
N PRO A 205 -28.85 18.92 -9.27
CA PRO A 205 -29.19 18.43 -7.92
C PRO A 205 -30.65 17.97 -7.83
N SER A 206 -30.94 17.12 -6.85
CA SER A 206 -32.30 16.75 -6.48
C SER A 206 -33.13 17.99 -6.04
N PRO A 207 -34.47 17.93 -6.12
CA PRO A 207 -35.33 19.04 -5.70
C PRO A 207 -35.09 19.48 -4.25
N GLN A 208 -34.88 18.51 -3.34
CA GLN A 208 -34.62 18.76 -1.92
C GLN A 208 -33.28 19.46 -1.69
N LEU A 209 -32.21 19.00 -2.37
CA LEU A 209 -30.91 19.66 -2.29
C LEU A 209 -30.95 21.06 -2.91
N ARG A 210 -31.66 21.24 -4.03
CA ARG A 210 -31.83 22.54 -4.68
C ARG A 210 -32.47 23.56 -3.76
N GLU A 211 -33.49 23.17 -2.99
CA GLU A 211 -34.14 24.03 -2.00
C GLU A 211 -33.15 24.47 -0.91
N ARG A 212 -32.41 23.53 -0.32
CA ARG A 212 -31.37 23.85 0.67
C ARG A 212 -30.26 24.75 0.12
N LEU A 213 -29.83 24.53 -1.12
CA LEU A 213 -28.82 25.37 -1.77
C LEU A 213 -29.35 26.79 -2.02
N LEU A 214 -30.63 26.96 -2.32
CA LEU A 214 -31.26 28.27 -2.45
C LEU A 214 -31.35 29.00 -1.11
N GLU A 215 -31.67 28.30 -0.03
CA GLU A 215 -31.64 28.85 1.33
C GLU A 215 -30.23 29.31 1.73
N LEU A 216 -29.22 28.47 1.50
CA LEU A 216 -27.82 28.81 1.75
C LEU A 216 -27.36 30.00 0.90
N LYS A 217 -27.79 30.09 -0.36
CA LYS A 217 -27.48 31.25 -1.22
C LYS A 217 -28.09 32.53 -0.68
N LYS A 218 -29.33 32.48 -0.16
CA LYS A 218 -29.99 33.64 0.46
C LYS A 218 -29.25 34.08 1.72
N SER A 219 -28.92 33.15 2.63
CA SER A 219 -28.21 33.49 3.87
C SER A 219 -26.82 34.07 3.59
N LEU A 220 -26.08 33.53 2.62
CA LEU A 220 -24.79 34.09 2.18
C LEU A 220 -24.92 35.50 1.59
N ALA A 221 -25.97 35.76 0.80
CA ALA A 221 -26.23 37.08 0.25
C ALA A 221 -26.57 38.10 1.35
N GLU A 222 -27.38 37.70 2.33
CA GLU A 222 -27.71 38.52 3.50
C GLU A 222 -26.48 38.85 4.34
N GLN A 223 -25.64 37.85 4.64
CA GLN A 223 -24.38 38.06 5.35
C GLN A 223 -23.42 38.98 4.59
N LYS A 224 -23.30 38.81 3.28
CA LYS A 224 -22.47 39.68 2.43
C LYS A 224 -23.00 41.12 2.42
N GLY A 225 -24.32 41.29 2.34
CA GLY A 225 -24.99 42.59 2.42
C GLY A 225 -24.81 43.26 3.79
N ALA A 226 -24.96 42.51 4.88
CA ALA A 226 -24.71 43.00 6.24
C ALA A 226 -23.26 43.45 6.42
N ARG A 227 -22.30 42.64 5.96
CA ARG A 227 -20.87 42.99 5.99
C ARG A 227 -20.55 44.23 5.16
N ALA A 228 -21.20 44.40 4.01
CA ALA A 228 -21.03 45.59 3.18
C ALA A 228 -21.61 46.85 3.85
N ARG A 229 -22.77 46.74 4.52
CA ARG A 229 -23.37 47.84 5.29
C ARG A 229 -22.49 48.24 6.46
N ALA A 230 -22.05 47.28 7.27
CA ALA A 230 -21.14 47.51 8.39
C ALA A 230 -19.85 48.21 7.94
N ARG A 231 -19.24 47.75 6.84
CA ARG A 231 -18.04 48.40 6.27
C ARG A 231 -18.31 49.84 5.80
N ARG A 232 -19.49 50.11 5.25
CA ARG A 232 -19.87 51.47 4.81
C ARG A 232 -20.13 52.40 6.00
N GLU A 233 -20.75 51.90 7.05
CA GLU A 233 -20.95 52.64 8.30
C GLU A 233 -19.62 52.97 8.98
N GLU A 234 -18.68 52.02 9.04
CA GLU A 234 -17.32 52.26 9.55
C GLU A 234 -16.59 53.37 8.77
N LEU A 235 -16.66 53.35 7.43
CA LEU A 235 -16.06 54.39 6.59
C LEU A 235 -16.70 55.76 6.83
N ASN A 236 -18.03 55.83 6.93
CA ASN A 236 -18.72 57.08 7.22
C ASN A 236 -18.34 57.62 8.62
N GLN A 237 -18.23 56.76 9.63
CA GLN A 237 -17.79 57.15 10.97
C GLN A 237 -16.34 57.65 10.97
N TYR A 238 -15.48 57.04 10.15
CA TYR A 238 -14.09 57.47 9.97
C TYR A 238 -14.01 58.85 9.32
N ASP A 239 -14.78 59.11 8.27
CA ASP A 239 -14.85 60.42 7.62
C ASP A 239 -15.37 61.52 8.56
N GLU A 240 -16.41 61.24 9.34
CA GLU A 240 -16.92 62.17 10.35
C GLU A 240 -15.88 62.48 11.43
N ARG A 241 -15.10 61.48 11.88
CA ARG A 241 -13.99 61.70 12.81
C ARG A 241 -12.86 62.55 12.21
N LEU A 242 -12.56 62.35 10.93
CA LEU A 242 -11.56 63.17 10.21
C LEU A 242 -12.00 64.62 10.10
N LYS A 243 -13.26 64.87 9.71
CA LYS A 243 -13.84 66.22 9.66
C LYS A 243 -13.82 66.89 11.04
N ALA A 244 -14.21 66.18 12.10
CA ALA A 244 -14.18 66.70 13.47
C ALA A 244 -12.75 67.05 13.92
N ARG A 245 -11.76 66.22 13.60
CA ARG A 245 -10.34 66.52 13.87
C ARG A 245 -9.83 67.73 13.08
N HIS A 246 -10.24 67.87 11.83
CA HIS A 246 -9.87 69.03 11.00
C HIS A 246 -10.50 70.31 11.55
N ALA A 247 -11.78 70.27 11.93
CA ALA A 247 -12.48 71.41 12.55
C ALA A 247 -11.83 71.83 13.89
N ALA A 248 -11.45 70.86 14.73
CA ALA A 248 -10.75 71.14 15.99
C ALA A 248 -9.40 71.82 15.76
N ARG A 249 -8.60 71.35 14.79
CA ARG A 249 -7.32 71.98 14.42
C ARG A 249 -7.48 73.40 13.88
N MET A 250 -8.53 73.66 13.09
CA MET A 250 -8.81 75.00 12.59
C MET A 250 -9.23 75.97 13.71
N ALA A 251 -9.98 75.48 14.71
CA ALA A 251 -10.34 76.26 15.89
C ALA A 251 -9.13 76.57 16.80
N GLU A 252 -8.20 75.62 16.97
CA GLU A 252 -6.93 75.84 17.69
C GLU A 252 -6.05 76.88 16.97
N ALA A 253 -6.00 76.86 15.64
CA ALA A 253 -5.26 77.85 14.85
C ALA A 253 -5.87 79.27 14.94
N GLN A 254 -7.20 79.39 15.05
CA GLN A 254 -7.89 80.67 15.23
C GLN A 254 -7.79 81.21 16.66
N GLY A 255 -7.62 80.36 17.67
CA GLY A 255 -7.35 80.77 19.05
C GLY A 255 -5.94 81.28 19.29
N ALA A 256 -4.98 80.91 18.43
CA ALA A 256 -3.58 81.34 18.54
C ALA A 256 -3.29 82.72 17.90
N ASP A 257 -4.24 83.28 17.15
CA ASP A 257 -4.09 84.56 16.43
C ASP A 257 -4.63 85.77 17.23
N HIS A 258 -5.06 85.55 18.48
CA HIS A 258 -5.62 86.58 19.38
C HIS A 258 -4.92 86.66 20.76
N GLY A 259 -3.69 86.15 20.88
CA GLY A 259 -2.82 86.34 22.05
C GLY A 259 -1.58 87.14 21.69
#